data_AF-A0A9Q1QMD0-F1
#
_entry.id   AF-A0A9Q1QMD0-F1
#
_cell.length_a   1.000
_cell.length_b   1.000
_cell.length_c   1.000
_cell.angle_alpha   90.00
_cell.angle_beta   90.00
_cell.angle_gamma   90.00
#
_symmetry.space_group_name_H-M   'P 1'
#
loop_
_entity.id
_entity.type
_entity.pdbx_description
1 polymer ?
#
loop_
_entity_poly.entity_id
_entity_poly.type
_entity_poly.pdbx_seq_one_letter_code
_entity_poly.pdbx_strand_id
1 'polypeptide(L)'
;MQIEVEKIARSPSRTGRELQRYNLDRRQVVGCIPYRFIEKAGCCSFSVVDEIEVLLISSQKSEKMMFPKGGWESDESMEQAVLREALEEAGVTGQVQHELGKWSYKSKSQDKMHDGFMFPMLVDQQFDHWPEKDARKRKWVNVEEAKKLCPQWMNEALDSLIERLELEKPSDMEDSTSSSSPSSSSSSSSSSSSPPPQHFLGSPPSSSSVHSSPSPCHFEAEVTSHRQKMRTQLSIPVIRA
;
A
#
# COMPACT_ATOMS: atom_id res chain seq x y z
N MET A 1 -10.61 -21.20 5.49
CA MET A 1 -10.25 -20.27 4.37
C MET A 1 -11.46 -19.92 3.51
N GLN A 2 -11.61 -20.26 2.21
CA GLN A 2 -12.71 -19.69 1.36
C GLN A 2 -14.12 -19.74 1.99
N ILE A 3 -14.60 -20.92 2.41
CA ILE A 3 -15.91 -21.11 3.08
C ILE A 3 -16.06 -20.25 4.35
N GLU A 4 -14.94 -19.94 5.01
CA GLU A 4 -14.87 -19.18 6.25
C GLU A 4 -14.94 -17.68 5.99
N VAL A 5 -14.27 -17.19 4.94
CA VAL A 5 -14.40 -15.79 4.50
C VAL A 5 -15.80 -15.52 3.95
N GLU A 6 -16.40 -16.44 3.20
CA GLU A 6 -17.82 -16.35 2.82
C GLU A 6 -18.76 -16.31 4.03
N LYS A 7 -18.44 -17.05 5.10
CA LYS A 7 -19.22 -17.04 6.34
C LYS A 7 -19.09 -15.70 7.06
N ILE A 8 -17.89 -15.12 7.10
CA ILE A 8 -17.64 -13.78 7.68
C ILE A 8 -18.34 -12.70 6.84
N ALA A 9 -18.34 -12.81 5.50
CA ALA A 9 -19.08 -11.90 4.61
C ALA A 9 -20.61 -11.93 4.83
N ARG A 10 -21.14 -12.97 5.47
CA ARG A 10 -22.56 -13.09 5.84
C ARG A 10 -22.84 -12.80 7.33
N SER A 11 -21.81 -12.43 8.11
CA SER A 11 -22.00 -11.89 9.47
C SER A 11 -22.57 -10.47 9.41
N PRO A 12 -23.23 -9.97 10.47
CA PRO A 12 -23.47 -8.55 10.62
C PRO A 12 -22.13 -7.79 10.77
N SER A 13 -22.11 -6.50 10.37
CA SER A 13 -20.94 -5.64 10.61
C SER A 13 -20.79 -5.30 12.10
N ARG A 14 -19.57 -4.96 12.53
CA ARG A 14 -19.32 -4.45 13.88
C ARG A 14 -20.11 -3.16 14.12
N THR A 15 -20.86 -3.15 15.23
CA THR A 15 -21.60 -1.97 15.69
C THR A 15 -21.18 -1.61 17.11
N GLY A 16 -20.58 -0.44 17.28
CA GLY A 16 -20.08 0.03 18.58
C GLY A 16 -19.18 1.25 18.44
N ARG A 17 -18.69 1.75 19.59
CA ARG A 17 -17.58 2.71 19.71
C ARG A 17 -16.71 2.52 20.95
N GLU A 18 -17.14 1.66 21.87
CA GLU A 18 -16.53 1.35 23.16
C GLU A 18 -15.11 0.78 23.05
N LEU A 19 -14.78 0.08 21.96
CA LEU A 19 -13.42 -0.39 21.68
C LEU A 19 -12.60 0.56 20.80
N GLN A 20 -13.18 1.64 20.24
CA GLN A 20 -12.52 2.47 19.23
C GLN A 20 -11.47 3.40 19.82
N ARG A 21 -10.36 3.55 19.12
CA ARG A 21 -9.20 4.32 19.59
C ARG A 21 -9.37 5.81 19.33
N TYR A 22 -8.91 6.61 20.30
CA TYR A 22 -8.91 8.07 20.26
C TYR A 22 -7.52 8.60 20.64
N ASN A 23 -7.08 9.68 20.00
CA ASN A 23 -5.83 10.37 20.30
C ASN A 23 -6.08 11.88 20.27
N LEU A 24 -5.85 12.59 21.39
CA LEU A 24 -6.21 14.00 21.58
C LEU A 24 -7.66 14.30 21.13
N ASP A 25 -8.61 13.51 21.63
CA ASP A 25 -10.04 13.48 21.26
C ASP A 25 -10.39 13.18 19.79
N ARG A 26 -9.40 12.92 18.93
CA ARG A 26 -9.60 12.54 17.53
C ARG A 26 -9.82 11.04 17.41
N ARG A 27 -10.99 10.62 16.89
CA ARG A 27 -11.24 9.23 16.52
C ARG A 27 -10.17 8.79 15.52
N GLN A 28 -9.46 7.71 15.83
CA GLN A 28 -8.54 7.08 14.90
C GLN A 28 -9.35 6.17 13.96
N VAL A 29 -9.10 6.31 12.66
CA VAL A 29 -9.84 5.66 11.59
C VAL A 29 -8.84 4.95 10.69
N VAL A 30 -9.08 3.67 10.38
CA VAL A 30 -8.38 2.99 9.29
C VAL A 30 -9.24 3.00 8.04
N GLY A 31 -8.59 3.02 6.88
CA GLY A 31 -9.23 2.82 5.59
C GLY A 31 -8.28 2.21 4.57
N CYS A 32 -8.82 1.81 3.43
CA CYS A 32 -8.01 1.29 2.33
C CYS A 32 -8.42 1.87 0.98
N ILE A 33 -7.49 1.83 0.04
CA ILE A 33 -7.76 2.03 -1.38
C ILE A 33 -7.76 0.62 -2.00
N PRO A 34 -8.94 -0.01 -2.21
CA PRO A 34 -9.01 -1.31 -2.84
C PRO A 34 -8.82 -1.09 -4.34
N TYR A 35 -7.80 -1.72 -4.92
CA TYR A 35 -7.43 -1.55 -6.31
C TYR A 35 -7.23 -2.91 -7.01
N ARG A 36 -7.28 -2.89 -8.33
CA ARG A 36 -6.98 -4.03 -9.21
C ARG A 36 -6.31 -3.55 -10.49
N PHE A 37 -5.46 -4.37 -11.07
CA PHE A 37 -4.95 -4.12 -12.43
C PHE A 37 -6.00 -4.48 -13.48
N ILE A 38 -5.99 -3.79 -14.63
CA ILE A 38 -6.87 -4.05 -15.77
C ILE A 38 -6.07 -4.46 -17.03
N GLU A 39 -6.49 -5.54 -17.67
CA GLU A 39 -5.87 -6.03 -18.91
C GLU A 39 -6.32 -5.20 -20.12
N LYS A 40 -5.67 -4.06 -20.36
CA LYS A 40 -5.86 -3.26 -21.59
C LYS A 40 -5.22 -3.95 -22.80
N ALA A 41 -5.99 -4.83 -23.44
CA ALA A 41 -5.58 -5.50 -24.68
C ALA A 41 -5.18 -4.48 -25.77
N GLY A 42 -3.91 -4.53 -26.21
CA GLY A 42 -3.40 -3.73 -27.33
C GLY A 42 -3.03 -2.27 -27.03
N CYS A 43 -2.97 -1.85 -25.76
CA CYS A 43 -2.54 -0.50 -25.40
C CYS A 43 -1.10 -0.51 -24.83
N CYS A 44 -0.22 0.32 -25.38
CA CYS A 44 1.04 0.69 -24.74
C CYS A 44 0.73 1.67 -23.59
N SER A 45 0.25 1.15 -22.46
CA SER A 45 0.02 1.96 -21.26
C SER A 45 1.35 2.35 -20.65
N PHE A 46 1.61 3.65 -20.52
CA PHE A 46 2.86 4.16 -19.96
C PHE A 46 2.75 4.51 -18.46
N SER A 47 1.54 4.67 -17.92
CA SER A 47 1.29 5.07 -16.53
C SER A 47 0.34 4.12 -15.80
N VAL A 48 0.62 3.89 -14.51
CA VAL A 48 -0.25 3.14 -13.57
C VAL A 48 -1.67 3.69 -13.55
N VAL A 49 -1.84 5.00 -13.74
CA VAL A 49 -3.15 5.68 -13.80
C VAL A 49 -4.08 5.04 -14.84
N ASP A 50 -3.51 4.49 -15.91
CA ASP A 50 -4.20 3.77 -16.98
C ASP A 50 -4.21 2.24 -16.80
N GLU A 51 -3.45 1.69 -15.85
CA GLU A 51 -3.31 0.25 -15.60
C GLU A 51 -4.17 -0.27 -14.45
N ILE A 52 -4.74 0.61 -13.61
CA ILE A 52 -5.55 0.23 -12.44
C ILE A 52 -6.98 0.80 -12.45
N GLU A 53 -7.88 0.05 -11.81
CA GLU A 53 -9.14 0.57 -11.28
C GLU A 53 -9.13 0.54 -9.75
N VAL A 54 -9.90 1.44 -9.13
CA VAL A 54 -10.11 1.50 -7.68
C VAL A 54 -11.58 1.36 -7.33
N LEU A 55 -11.88 0.76 -6.17
CA LEU A 55 -13.24 0.53 -5.69
C LEU A 55 -13.68 1.64 -4.74
N LEU A 56 -14.75 2.36 -5.13
CA LEU A 56 -15.43 3.32 -4.28
C LEU A 56 -16.76 2.78 -3.75
N ILE A 57 -17.19 3.30 -2.61
CA ILE A 57 -18.49 3.04 -1.99
C ILE A 57 -19.25 4.34 -1.70
N SER A 58 -20.58 4.29 -1.77
CA SER A 58 -21.43 5.39 -1.32
C SER A 58 -21.45 5.46 0.21
N SER A 59 -21.36 6.66 0.80
CA SER A 59 -21.55 6.78 2.25
C SER A 59 -23.02 6.55 2.66
N GLN A 60 -23.27 5.79 3.73
CA GLN A 60 -24.61 5.39 4.23
C GLN A 60 -25.70 6.49 4.26
N LYS A 61 -25.32 7.77 4.37
CA LYS A 61 -26.23 8.92 4.55
C LYS A 61 -26.19 9.94 3.41
N SER A 62 -25.42 9.70 2.34
CA SER A 62 -25.35 10.60 1.18
C SER A 62 -24.66 9.92 0.00
N GLU A 63 -25.12 10.18 -1.23
CA GLU A 63 -24.55 9.60 -2.47
C GLU A 63 -23.11 10.06 -2.79
N LYS A 64 -22.45 10.80 -1.89
CA LYS A 64 -21.01 11.06 -1.96
C LYS A 64 -20.26 9.74 -1.84
N MET A 65 -19.49 9.42 -2.87
CA MET A 65 -18.59 8.27 -2.90
C MET A 65 -17.34 8.53 -2.05
N MET A 66 -16.70 7.45 -1.60
CA MET A 66 -15.45 7.47 -0.85
C MET A 66 -14.81 6.07 -0.83
N PHE A 67 -13.56 5.99 -0.37
CA PHE A 67 -12.91 4.74 -0.05
C PHE A 67 -13.46 4.08 1.25
N PRO A 68 -13.41 2.74 1.38
CA PRO A 68 -13.78 2.03 2.60
C PRO A 68 -12.90 2.40 3.80
N LYS A 69 -13.53 2.66 4.96
CA LYS A 69 -12.87 3.06 6.21
C LYS A 69 -13.84 3.06 7.40
N GLY A 70 -13.34 2.76 8.59
CA GLY A 70 -14.12 2.93 9.82
C GLY A 70 -13.29 2.97 11.09
N GLY A 71 -13.80 2.40 12.18
CA GLY A 71 -13.17 2.56 13.48
C GLY A 71 -11.99 1.62 13.64
N TRP A 72 -10.81 2.10 14.03
CA TRP A 72 -9.76 1.21 14.50
C TRP A 72 -10.01 0.85 15.96
N GLU A 73 -10.23 -0.43 16.24
CA GLU A 73 -10.63 -0.92 17.56
C GLU A 73 -9.44 -1.45 18.37
N SER A 74 -9.64 -1.66 19.68
CA SER A 74 -8.57 -1.95 20.64
C SER A 74 -8.10 -3.40 20.62
N ASP A 75 -8.91 -4.31 20.07
CA ASP A 75 -8.68 -5.75 19.96
C ASP A 75 -7.99 -6.19 18.65
N GLU A 76 -7.81 -5.27 17.70
CA GLU A 76 -7.34 -5.55 16.34
C GLU A 76 -6.10 -4.71 15.94
N SER A 77 -5.28 -5.24 15.02
CA SER A 77 -4.24 -4.50 14.29
C SER A 77 -4.86 -3.59 13.22
N MET A 78 -4.08 -2.67 12.65
CA MET A 78 -4.59 -1.80 11.57
C MET A 78 -4.92 -2.60 10.30
N GLU A 79 -4.15 -3.64 9.98
CA GLU A 79 -4.34 -4.51 8.82
C GLU A 79 -5.59 -5.38 8.99
N GLN A 80 -5.82 -5.91 10.19
CA GLN A 80 -7.05 -6.62 10.54
C GLN A 80 -8.28 -5.71 10.42
N ALA A 81 -8.18 -4.49 10.96
CA ALA A 81 -9.22 -3.48 10.88
C ALA A 81 -9.50 -3.06 9.43
N VAL A 82 -8.47 -2.90 8.59
CA VAL A 82 -8.59 -2.63 7.15
C VAL A 82 -9.32 -3.77 6.42
N LEU A 83 -8.92 -5.03 6.65
CA LEU A 83 -9.57 -6.20 6.06
C LEU A 83 -11.05 -6.29 6.45
N ARG A 84 -11.34 -6.02 7.73
CA ARG A 84 -12.70 -5.99 8.27
C ARG A 84 -13.53 -4.89 7.61
N GLU A 85 -13.08 -3.63 7.64
CA GLU A 85 -13.82 -2.49 7.09
C GLU A 85 -14.03 -2.62 5.56
N ALA A 86 -13.06 -3.16 4.82
CA ALA A 86 -13.20 -3.44 3.39
C ALA A 86 -14.26 -4.53 3.10
N LEU A 87 -14.32 -5.56 3.94
CA LEU A 87 -15.31 -6.63 3.81
C LEU A 87 -16.71 -6.14 4.25
N GLU A 88 -16.80 -5.42 5.37
CA GLU A 88 -18.04 -4.88 5.94
C GLU A 88 -18.67 -3.81 5.02
N GLU A 89 -17.90 -2.80 4.61
CA GLU A 89 -18.44 -1.66 3.85
C GLU A 89 -18.55 -1.93 2.33
N ALA A 90 -17.67 -2.75 1.75
CA ALA A 90 -17.56 -2.92 0.29
C ALA A 90 -17.64 -4.38 -0.21
N GLY A 91 -17.53 -5.38 0.66
CA GLY A 91 -17.60 -6.79 0.28
C GLY A 91 -16.41 -7.26 -0.55
N VAL A 92 -15.20 -6.80 -0.22
CA VAL A 92 -13.94 -7.25 -0.83
C VAL A 92 -12.92 -7.70 0.20
N THR A 93 -11.95 -8.51 -0.24
CA THR A 93 -10.75 -8.84 0.54
C THR A 93 -9.56 -9.05 -0.40
N GLY A 94 -8.35 -9.01 0.16
CA GLY A 94 -7.11 -9.26 -0.57
C GLY A 94 -5.88 -8.84 0.21
N GLN A 95 -4.79 -8.58 -0.49
CA GLN A 95 -3.49 -8.27 0.10
C GLN A 95 -3.41 -6.80 0.52
N VAL A 96 -3.40 -6.55 1.83
CA VAL A 96 -3.10 -5.25 2.42
C VAL A 96 -1.59 -5.02 2.37
N GLN A 97 -1.17 -3.90 1.76
CA GLN A 97 0.23 -3.47 1.74
C GLN A 97 0.53 -2.49 2.88
N HIS A 98 1.77 -2.03 3.03
CA HIS A 98 2.15 -1.06 4.06
C HIS A 98 1.39 0.27 3.96
N GLU A 99 1.26 1.00 5.07
CA GLU A 99 0.55 2.28 5.16
C GLU A 99 0.98 3.27 4.06
N LEU A 100 0.03 4.00 3.46
CA LEU A 100 0.28 5.14 2.57
C LEU A 100 0.60 6.41 3.36
N GLY A 101 0.00 6.56 4.53
CA GLY A 101 0.22 7.65 5.47
C GLY A 101 -1.00 7.93 6.36
N LYS A 102 -0.96 9.09 7.01
CA LYS A 102 -1.95 9.57 7.98
C LYS A 102 -2.47 10.97 7.61
N TRP A 103 -3.79 11.09 7.41
CA TRP A 103 -4.49 12.34 7.08
C TRP A 103 -5.43 12.78 8.21
N SER A 104 -5.30 14.01 8.72
CA SER A 104 -6.28 14.58 9.65
C SER A 104 -7.40 15.31 8.90
N TYR A 105 -8.66 14.92 9.10
CA TYR A 105 -9.82 15.47 8.38
C TYR A 105 -11.01 15.79 9.30
N LYS A 106 -11.86 16.76 8.92
CA LYS A 106 -13.07 17.11 9.68
C LYS A 106 -14.17 16.06 9.53
N SER A 107 -14.78 15.67 10.65
CA SER A 107 -15.96 14.80 10.68
C SER A 107 -17.19 15.52 10.09
N LYS A 108 -17.99 14.81 9.27
CA LYS A 108 -19.22 15.36 8.63
C LYS A 108 -20.30 15.81 9.64
N SER A 109 -20.20 15.48 10.93
CA SER A 109 -21.34 15.49 11.86
C SER A 109 -21.10 16.10 13.24
N GLN A 110 -19.86 16.44 13.62
CA GLN A 110 -19.56 16.95 14.97
C GLN A 110 -18.47 18.04 14.99
N ASP A 111 -18.01 18.52 13.83
CA ASP A 111 -16.84 19.40 13.61
C ASP A 111 -15.49 18.93 14.20
N LYS A 112 -15.49 17.86 15.01
CA LYS A 112 -14.30 17.17 15.50
C LYS A 112 -13.41 16.70 14.35
N MET A 113 -12.11 16.83 14.52
CA MET A 113 -11.10 16.20 13.67
C MET A 113 -11.08 14.68 13.93
N HIS A 114 -10.97 13.90 12.86
CA HIS A 114 -10.55 12.51 12.88
C HIS A 114 -9.15 12.43 12.29
N ASP A 115 -8.43 11.35 12.60
CA ASP A 115 -7.24 10.98 11.85
C ASP A 115 -7.50 9.67 11.08
N GLY A 116 -7.24 9.66 9.78
CA GLY A 116 -7.38 8.52 8.89
C GLY A 116 -6.02 7.97 8.46
N PHE A 117 -5.76 6.69 8.76
CA PHE A 117 -4.63 5.93 8.24
C PHE A 117 -5.11 5.16 7.00
N MET A 118 -4.46 5.34 5.85
CA MET A 118 -4.87 4.70 4.59
C MET A 118 -3.87 3.65 4.14
N PHE A 119 -4.35 2.51 3.65
CA PHE A 119 -3.55 1.37 3.20
C PHE A 119 -3.91 0.99 1.75
N PRO A 120 -2.99 0.51 0.91
CA PRO A 120 -3.34 -0.14 -0.35
C PRO A 120 -3.95 -1.51 -0.05
N MET A 121 -4.98 -1.91 -0.80
CA MET A 121 -5.44 -3.29 -0.83
C MET A 121 -5.52 -3.77 -2.28
N LEU A 122 -4.63 -4.67 -2.69
CA LEU A 122 -4.79 -5.39 -3.95
C LEU A 122 -5.93 -6.41 -3.77
N VAL A 123 -7.04 -6.23 -4.48
CA VAL A 123 -8.25 -7.03 -4.27
C VAL A 123 -8.12 -8.40 -4.95
N ASP A 124 -8.10 -9.46 -4.14
CA ASP A 124 -8.07 -10.85 -4.61
C ASP A 124 -9.49 -11.42 -4.80
N GLN A 125 -10.47 -10.97 -4.00
CA GLN A 125 -11.85 -11.50 -4.02
C GLN A 125 -12.90 -10.40 -3.76
N GLN A 126 -14.06 -10.54 -4.41
CA GLN A 126 -15.25 -9.70 -4.24
C GLN A 126 -16.48 -10.59 -4.04
N PHE A 127 -17.26 -10.34 -2.99
CA PHE A 127 -18.43 -11.14 -2.62
C PHE A 127 -19.74 -10.48 -3.07
N ASP A 128 -20.70 -11.28 -3.54
CA ASP A 128 -22.04 -10.78 -3.93
C ASP A 128 -22.97 -10.49 -2.75
N HIS A 129 -22.61 -10.97 -1.56
CA HIS A 129 -23.29 -10.71 -0.29
C HIS A 129 -22.24 -10.27 0.72
N TRP A 130 -22.47 -9.12 1.35
CA TRP A 130 -21.57 -8.51 2.33
C TRP A 130 -22.37 -7.69 3.35
N PRO A 131 -21.81 -7.37 4.53
CA PRO A 131 -22.59 -6.90 5.68
C PRO A 131 -23.37 -5.59 5.46
N GLU A 132 -22.77 -4.59 4.80
CA GLU A 132 -23.47 -3.32 4.49
C GLU A 132 -24.05 -3.24 3.06
N LYS A 133 -24.31 -4.38 2.40
CA LYS A 133 -24.82 -4.44 1.01
C LYS A 133 -26.04 -3.55 0.75
N ASP A 134 -27.02 -3.58 1.64
CA ASP A 134 -28.27 -2.80 1.48
C ASP A 134 -28.12 -1.33 1.93
N ALA A 135 -27.00 -0.99 2.58
CA ALA A 135 -26.67 0.37 3.01
C ALA A 135 -25.66 1.08 2.09
N ARG A 136 -24.93 0.37 1.21
CA ARG A 136 -23.92 0.95 0.32
C ARG A 136 -23.91 0.36 -1.10
N LYS A 137 -23.96 1.26 -2.07
CA LYS A 137 -23.58 0.99 -3.47
C LYS A 137 -22.05 0.95 -3.56
N ARG A 138 -21.48 -0.01 -4.28
CA ARG A 138 -20.05 -0.07 -4.64
C ARG A 138 -19.85 0.12 -6.15
N LYS A 139 -18.77 0.79 -6.57
CA LYS A 139 -18.44 1.03 -7.98
C LYS A 139 -16.92 0.98 -8.20
N TRP A 140 -16.47 0.11 -9.13
CA TRP A 140 -15.13 0.19 -9.71
C TRP A 140 -15.05 1.38 -10.67
N VAL A 141 -13.99 2.17 -10.55
CA VAL A 141 -13.75 3.38 -11.34
C VAL A 141 -12.28 3.50 -11.70
N ASN A 142 -11.96 4.21 -12.78
CA ASN A 142 -10.58 4.63 -13.05
C ASN A 142 -10.15 5.74 -12.07
N VAL A 143 -8.85 6.00 -12.00
CA VAL A 143 -8.23 6.99 -11.12
C VAL A 143 -8.79 8.41 -11.33
N GLU A 144 -9.07 8.80 -12.58
CA GLU A 144 -9.50 10.16 -12.91
C GLU A 144 -10.96 10.41 -12.47
N GLU A 145 -11.84 9.41 -12.60
CA GLU A 145 -13.18 9.43 -12.01
C GLU A 145 -13.11 9.40 -10.48
N ALA A 146 -12.22 8.60 -9.88
CA ALA A 146 -12.06 8.55 -8.43
C ALA A 146 -11.74 9.93 -7.83
N LYS A 147 -10.78 10.66 -8.44
CA LYS A 147 -10.40 12.01 -8.02
C LYS A 147 -11.55 13.03 -8.13
N LYS A 148 -12.49 12.83 -9.06
CA LYS A 148 -13.68 13.70 -9.23
C LYS A 148 -14.78 13.43 -8.19
N LEU A 149 -14.82 12.21 -7.64
CA LEU A 149 -15.88 11.75 -6.73
C LEU A 149 -15.51 11.81 -5.24
N CYS A 150 -14.22 11.65 -4.91
CA CYS A 150 -13.73 11.56 -3.54
C CYS A 150 -13.47 12.94 -2.88
N PRO A 151 -13.49 13.01 -1.53
CA PRO A 151 -12.99 14.18 -0.79
C PRO A 151 -11.48 14.39 -1.01
N GLN A 152 -11.00 15.64 -0.99
CA GLN A 152 -9.60 15.99 -1.30
C GLN A 152 -8.54 15.14 -0.58
N TRP A 153 -8.66 14.92 0.73
CA TRP A 153 -7.69 14.11 1.49
C TRP A 153 -7.62 12.63 1.04
N MET A 154 -8.69 12.11 0.43
CA MET A 154 -8.68 10.78 -0.19
C MET A 154 -8.02 10.80 -1.58
N ASN A 155 -8.05 11.93 -2.27
CA ASN A 155 -7.30 12.10 -3.52
C ASN A 155 -5.79 12.14 -3.21
N GLU A 156 -5.38 12.85 -2.15
CA GLU A 156 -4.00 12.88 -1.66
C GLU A 156 -3.48 11.47 -1.29
N ALA A 157 -4.31 10.64 -0.66
CA ALA A 157 -3.98 9.24 -0.40
C ALA A 157 -3.92 8.37 -1.66
N LEU A 158 -4.75 8.66 -2.68
CA LEU A 158 -4.71 8.00 -3.98
C LEU A 158 -3.47 8.42 -4.80
N ASP A 159 -3.03 9.67 -4.70
CA ASP A 159 -1.78 10.15 -5.29
C ASP A 159 -0.57 9.42 -4.69
N SER A 160 -0.56 9.22 -3.37
CA SER A 160 0.47 8.43 -2.68
C SER A 160 0.51 6.95 -3.13
N LEU A 161 -0.64 6.38 -3.55
CA LEU A 161 -0.69 5.03 -4.12
C LEU A 161 -0.12 4.99 -5.54
N ILE A 162 -0.46 5.97 -6.38
CA ILE A 162 0.03 6.06 -7.75
C ILE A 162 1.55 6.25 -7.75
N GLU A 163 2.08 7.16 -6.92
CA GLU A 163 3.52 7.39 -6.76
C GLU A 163 4.25 6.08 -6.39
N ARG A 164 3.75 5.34 -5.39
CA ARG A 164 4.31 4.04 -4.99
C ARG A 164 4.32 3.03 -6.13
N LEU A 165 3.21 2.87 -6.85
CA LEU A 165 3.09 1.88 -7.91
C LEU A 165 3.92 2.23 -9.16
N GLU A 166 4.12 3.51 -9.47
CA GLU A 166 5.03 3.93 -10.56
C GLU A 166 6.51 3.71 -10.16
N LEU A 167 6.87 3.87 -8.87
CA LEU A 167 8.20 3.53 -8.34
C LEU A 167 8.46 2.02 -8.28
N GLU A 168 7.41 1.20 -8.16
CA GLU A 168 7.48 -0.28 -8.20
C GLU A 168 7.56 -0.85 -9.64
N LYS A 169 7.45 -0.01 -10.68
CA LYS A 169 7.76 -0.45 -12.04
C LYS A 169 9.27 -0.69 -12.19
N PRO A 170 9.70 -1.85 -12.70
CA PRO A 170 11.10 -2.02 -13.08
C PRO A 170 11.41 -1.04 -14.21
N SER A 171 12.34 -0.12 -13.99
CA SER A 171 12.86 0.73 -15.05
C SER A 171 13.56 -0.14 -16.09
N ASP A 172 13.12 -0.08 -17.34
CA ASP A 172 13.82 -0.72 -18.46
C ASP A 172 15.23 -0.11 -18.59
N MET A 173 16.23 -0.79 -18.04
CA MET A 173 17.64 -0.41 -18.19
C MET A 173 18.08 -0.70 -19.62
N GLU A 174 18.09 0.34 -20.45
CA GLU A 174 18.88 0.42 -21.68
C GLU A 174 20.36 0.14 -21.34
N ASP A 175 20.85 -1.08 -21.62
CA ASP A 175 22.27 -1.43 -21.53
C ASP A 175 23.04 -0.73 -22.67
N SER A 176 23.34 0.54 -22.44
CA SER A 176 24.16 1.36 -23.34
C SER A 176 25.66 1.04 -23.12
N THR A 177 26.06 -0.17 -23.52
CA THR A 177 27.42 -0.74 -23.39
C THR A 177 28.47 0.03 -24.24
N SER A 178 28.80 1.24 -23.81
CA SER A 178 29.69 2.18 -24.50
C SER A 178 31.16 1.93 -24.14
N SER A 179 31.74 0.90 -24.75
CA SER A 179 33.17 0.61 -24.61
C SER A 179 34.03 1.77 -25.14
N SER A 180 34.82 2.42 -24.27
CA SER A 180 35.81 3.43 -24.66
C SER A 180 37.01 3.38 -23.72
N SER A 181 38.17 3.01 -24.25
CA SER A 181 39.40 2.79 -23.49
C SER A 181 40.04 4.11 -23.02
N PRO A 182 40.59 4.20 -21.79
CA PRO A 182 41.35 5.35 -21.34
C PRO A 182 42.77 5.35 -21.92
N SER A 183 43.24 6.50 -22.41
CA SER A 183 44.63 6.74 -22.82
C SER A 183 45.35 7.68 -21.85
N SER A 184 46.64 7.42 -21.62
CA SER A 184 47.58 8.22 -20.81
C SER A 184 47.84 9.63 -21.40
N SER A 185 48.55 10.59 -20.77
CA SER A 185 49.69 10.48 -19.82
C SER A 185 50.06 11.80 -19.14
N SER A 186 50.78 11.74 -17.99
CA SER A 186 51.85 12.67 -17.49
C SER A 186 51.57 14.19 -17.36
N SER A 187 52.11 14.98 -16.43
CA SER A 187 53.00 14.83 -15.23
C SER A 187 52.90 16.17 -14.43
N SER A 188 53.59 16.52 -13.32
CA SER A 188 54.86 16.12 -12.69
C SER A 188 55.01 16.74 -11.27
N SER A 189 55.78 16.11 -10.35
CA SER A 189 56.59 16.69 -9.22
C SER A 189 55.98 17.75 -8.24
N SER A 190 56.35 17.87 -6.96
CA SER A 190 57.15 17.15 -5.93
C SER A 190 56.90 17.93 -4.58
N SER A 191 57.35 17.60 -3.35
CA SER A 191 58.41 16.75 -2.78
C SER A 191 58.16 16.49 -1.26
N SER A 192 58.84 15.48 -0.68
CA SER A 192 59.41 15.38 0.72
C SER A 192 58.56 15.79 1.97
N SER A 193 58.61 15.16 3.15
CA SER A 193 59.61 14.29 3.82
C SER A 193 58.98 13.34 4.87
N SER A 194 59.80 12.55 5.57
CA SER A 194 59.49 11.74 6.78
C SER A 194 60.76 11.73 7.68
N PRO A 195 60.83 11.13 8.91
CA PRO A 195 59.92 10.17 9.55
C PRO A 195 59.64 10.50 11.07
N PRO A 196 59.62 9.59 12.10
CA PRO A 196 58.69 9.67 13.26
C PRO A 196 59.52 9.86 14.60
N PRO A 197 59.39 9.14 15.76
CA PRO A 197 58.39 8.19 16.32
C PRO A 197 58.11 8.32 17.86
N GLN A 198 57.48 7.26 18.43
CA GLN A 198 57.47 6.78 19.85
C GLN A 198 56.23 7.04 20.76
N HIS A 199 55.57 5.92 21.12
CA HIS A 199 54.97 5.52 22.43
C HIS A 199 54.22 6.53 23.35
N PHE A 200 53.01 6.13 23.82
CA PHE A 200 52.85 5.49 25.15
C PHE A 200 51.51 4.72 25.30
N LEU A 201 51.25 4.12 26.48
CA LEU A 201 50.23 3.09 26.71
C LEU A 201 48.81 3.60 27.01
N GLY A 202 47.80 2.78 26.68
CA GLY A 202 46.42 2.86 27.19
C GLY A 202 45.65 1.56 26.91
N SER A 203 44.87 1.06 27.87
CA SER A 203 44.14 -0.23 27.80
C SER A 203 42.64 -0.03 28.16
N PRO A 204 41.74 -1.03 28.03
CA PRO A 204 40.47 -0.84 27.32
C PRO A 204 39.24 -0.55 28.20
N PRO A 205 38.15 -0.05 27.59
CA PRO A 205 36.81 -0.07 28.17
C PRO A 205 36.06 -1.39 27.92
N SER A 206 34.99 -1.55 28.69
CA SER A 206 34.10 -2.72 28.84
C SER A 206 33.37 -3.24 27.59
N SER A 207 32.95 -4.51 27.69
CA SER A 207 32.27 -5.33 26.68
C SER A 207 30.79 -5.01 26.42
N SER A 208 30.35 -5.26 25.17
CA SER A 208 29.04 -5.81 24.76
C SER A 208 27.73 -5.04 25.10
N SER A 209 26.71 -4.97 24.23
CA SER A 209 26.44 -5.74 23.00
C SER A 209 25.88 -4.85 21.89
N VAL A 210 26.19 -5.18 20.63
CA VAL A 210 25.48 -4.68 19.45
C VAL A 210 24.76 -5.85 18.77
N HIS A 211 23.46 -5.71 18.49
CA HIS A 211 22.75 -6.68 17.66
C HIS A 211 22.91 -6.30 16.18
N SER A 212 23.36 -7.25 15.37
CA SER A 212 23.52 -7.08 13.93
C SER A 212 22.17 -7.11 13.21
N SER A 213 21.85 -6.06 12.46
CA SER A 213 20.74 -6.10 11.50
C SER A 213 21.07 -7.05 10.34
N PRO A 214 20.15 -7.93 9.91
CA PRO A 214 20.35 -8.76 8.72
C PRO A 214 20.26 -7.91 7.43
N SER A 215 21.03 -8.28 6.42
CA SER A 215 21.08 -7.60 5.11
C SER A 215 19.86 -7.94 4.24
N PRO A 216 19.42 -7.03 3.34
CA PRO A 216 18.11 -7.14 2.66
C PRO A 216 18.04 -8.14 1.49
N CYS A 217 19.14 -8.81 1.14
CA CYS A 217 19.34 -9.52 -0.13
C CYS A 217 18.55 -10.84 -0.34
N HIS A 218 17.47 -11.07 0.40
CA HIS A 218 16.66 -12.30 0.32
C HIS A 218 15.18 -12.08 -0.02
N PHE A 219 14.65 -10.85 0.06
CA PHE A 219 13.20 -10.61 -0.08
C PHE A 219 12.74 -10.44 -1.54
N GLU A 220 13.56 -9.88 -2.41
CA GLU A 220 13.19 -9.52 -3.80
C GLU A 220 12.80 -10.72 -4.68
N ALA A 221 13.42 -11.88 -4.43
CA ALA A 221 13.21 -13.10 -5.20
C ALA A 221 11.82 -13.74 -4.99
N GLU A 222 11.20 -13.52 -3.82
CA GLU A 222 9.91 -14.15 -3.49
C GLU A 222 8.73 -13.36 -4.10
N VAL A 223 8.87 -12.04 -4.21
CA VAL A 223 7.87 -11.14 -4.79
C VAL A 223 7.81 -11.27 -6.32
N THR A 224 8.97 -11.32 -7.01
CA THR A 224 9.02 -11.57 -8.46
C THR A 224 8.43 -12.93 -8.83
N SER A 225 8.66 -13.96 -8.00
CA SER A 225 8.05 -15.28 -8.16
C SER A 225 6.51 -15.21 -8.15
N HIS A 226 5.92 -14.45 -7.22
CA HIS A 226 4.46 -14.27 -7.15
C HIS A 226 3.87 -13.65 -8.43
N ARG A 227 4.51 -12.62 -8.99
CA ARG A 227 4.06 -11.96 -10.23
C ARG A 227 4.04 -12.94 -11.43
N GLN A 228 4.99 -13.86 -11.50
CA GLN A 228 5.05 -14.91 -12.53
C GLN A 228 4.03 -16.05 -12.28
N LYS A 229 3.75 -16.36 -11.01
CA LYS A 229 2.85 -17.45 -10.58
C LYS A 229 1.36 -17.13 -10.77
N MET A 230 0.96 -15.87 -10.56
CA MET A 230 -0.38 -15.38 -10.91
C MET A 230 -0.64 -15.46 -12.43
N ARG A 231 0.39 -15.14 -13.24
CA ARG A 231 0.33 -15.11 -14.71
C ARG A 231 0.11 -16.48 -15.38
N THR A 232 0.07 -17.57 -14.61
CA THR A 232 -0.03 -18.96 -15.10
C THR A 232 -1.24 -19.75 -14.58
N GLN A 233 -2.11 -19.17 -13.73
CA GLN A 233 -3.31 -19.86 -13.21
C GLN A 233 -4.65 -19.35 -13.77
N LEU A 234 -4.68 -18.26 -14.55
CA LEU A 234 -5.92 -17.70 -15.10
C LEU A 234 -6.47 -18.42 -16.36
N SER A 235 -5.85 -19.53 -16.78
CA SER A 235 -6.25 -20.32 -17.95
C SER A 235 -7.39 -21.32 -17.67
N ILE A 236 -8.51 -20.83 -17.11
CA ILE A 236 -9.75 -21.62 -16.95
C ILE A 236 -10.71 -21.29 -18.10
N PRO A 237 -11.20 -22.29 -18.87
CA PRO A 237 -12.04 -22.03 -20.04
C PRO A 237 -13.46 -21.58 -19.65
N VAL A 238 -13.96 -20.54 -20.31
CA VAL A 238 -15.34 -20.07 -20.17
C VAL A 238 -16.30 -21.08 -20.79
N ILE A 239 -16.93 -21.90 -19.94
CA ILE A 239 -18.07 -22.73 -20.34
C ILE A 239 -19.27 -21.81 -20.51
N ARG A 240 -19.76 -21.65 -21.74
CA ARG A 240 -21.03 -20.98 -22.03
C ARG A 240 -22.20 -21.91 -21.71
N ALA A 241 -23.26 -21.33 -21.15
CA ALA A 241 -24.62 -21.84 -21.10
C ALA A 241 -25.55 -20.73 -21.63
#